data_AF-A0A9D4V0B4-F1
#
_entry.id   AF-A0A9D4V0B4-F1
#
_cell.length_a   1.000
_cell.length_b   1.000
_cell.length_c   1.000
_cell.angle_alpha   90.00
_cell.angle_beta   90.00
_cell.angle_gamma   90.00
#
_symmetry.space_group_name_H-M   'P 1'
#
loop_
_entity.id
_entity.type
_entity.pdbx_description
1 polymer ?
#
loop_
_entity_poly.entity_id
_entity_poly.type
_entity_poly.pdbx_seq_one_letter_code
_entity_poly.pdbx_strand_id
1 'polypeptide(L)'
;MATEAQSSLLDSLCYNLSNLQQLARQGSWRALIDAVSQARKLSLPHLPHEQLVYHAYLVLSHMKLRSFGDASLEMDALADLDSPQYRYDHYPELYPHRTGSMVPFVLRWLHAELPYYLNEPAVAMERLYSLYDLCQKRIDQLLASPSNACTDNAEEHLDNCQSAPSYQALDSAALHSNGTHLVKRFFEK
;
A
#
# COMPACT_ATOMS: atom_id res chain seq x y z
N MET A 1 2.21 8.61 19.05
CA MET A 1 1.86 7.36 19.76
C MET A 1 0.56 6.68 19.26
N ALA A 2 -0.07 7.11 18.15
CA ALA A 2 -1.31 6.49 17.64
C ALA A 2 -1.08 5.36 16.60
N THR A 3 0.16 5.16 16.13
CA THR A 3 0.48 4.20 15.06
C THR A 3 0.70 2.77 15.55
N GLU A 4 1.17 2.57 16.78
CA GLU A 4 1.46 1.22 17.32
C GLU A 4 0.19 0.42 17.62
N ALA A 5 -0.87 1.08 18.12
CA ALA A 5 -2.15 0.43 18.42
C ALA A 5 -2.88 -0.05 17.15
N GLN A 6 -2.71 0.65 16.02
CA GLN A 6 -3.29 0.23 14.75
C GLN A 6 -2.51 -0.96 14.17
N SER A 7 -1.17 -0.96 14.30
CA SER A 7 -0.35 -2.09 13.86
C SER A 7 -0.58 -3.38 14.65
N SER A 8 -0.78 -3.31 15.97
CA SER A 8 -1.05 -4.50 16.79
C SER A 8 -2.45 -5.09 16.52
N LEU A 9 -3.42 -4.24 16.17
CA LEU A 9 -4.77 -4.67 15.82
C LEU A 9 -4.81 -5.27 14.40
N LEU A 10 -3.97 -4.77 13.48
CA LEU A 10 -3.71 -5.40 12.17
C LEU A 10 -2.98 -6.74 12.31
N ASP A 11 -2.00 -6.84 13.22
CA ASP A 11 -1.25 -8.07 13.49
C ASP A 11 -2.11 -9.13 14.20
N SER A 12 -3.01 -8.70 15.09
CA SER A 12 -4.01 -9.57 15.73
C SER A 12 -5.04 -10.15 14.75
N LEU A 13 -5.23 -9.50 13.59
CA LEU A 13 -6.20 -9.91 12.57
C LEU A 13 -5.60 -10.78 11.47
N CYS A 14 -4.27 -10.93 11.41
CA CYS A 14 -3.57 -11.68 10.37
C CYS A 14 -2.64 -12.73 11.01
N TYR A 15 -3.12 -13.96 11.17
CA TYR A 15 -2.32 -15.04 11.75
C TYR A 15 -1.05 -15.30 10.88
N ASN A 16 0.14 -15.28 11.49
CA ASN A 16 1.47 -15.45 10.87
C ASN A 16 2.03 -14.30 10.01
N LEU A 17 1.45 -13.09 10.04
CA LEU A 17 1.99 -11.94 9.30
C LEU A 17 3.45 -11.62 9.70
N SER A 18 3.75 -11.69 10.99
CA SER A 18 5.10 -11.45 11.54
C SER A 18 6.17 -12.36 10.94
N ASN A 19 5.86 -13.64 10.72
CA ASN A 19 6.77 -14.59 10.08
C ASN A 19 6.99 -14.24 8.61
N LEU A 20 5.92 -13.98 7.85
CA LEU A 20 6.01 -13.56 6.45
C LEU A 20 6.80 -12.26 6.30
N GLN A 21 6.57 -11.30 7.18
CA GLN A 21 7.30 -10.05 7.24
C GLN A 21 8.79 -10.31 7.53
N GLN A 22 9.12 -11.20 8.46
CA GLN A 22 10.50 -11.55 8.77
C GLN A 22 11.19 -12.19 7.56
N LEU A 23 10.55 -13.13 6.86
CA LEU A 23 11.09 -13.75 5.64
C LEU A 23 11.33 -12.71 4.54
N ALA A 24 10.39 -11.77 4.35
CA ALA A 24 10.54 -10.67 3.41
C ALA A 24 11.74 -9.77 3.77
N ARG A 25 11.90 -9.44 5.07
CA ARG A 25 13.04 -8.66 5.56
C ARG A 25 14.39 -9.37 5.42
N GLN A 26 14.39 -10.70 5.49
CA GLN A 26 15.56 -11.54 5.25
C GLN A 26 15.86 -11.74 3.75
N GLY A 27 14.97 -11.32 2.86
CA GLY A 27 15.10 -11.56 1.41
C GLY A 27 14.90 -13.01 1.00
N SER A 28 14.30 -13.84 1.87
CA SER A 28 14.06 -15.26 1.61
C SER A 28 12.76 -15.46 0.83
N TRP A 29 12.69 -14.91 -0.39
CA TRP A 29 11.47 -14.85 -1.20
C TRP A 29 10.89 -16.22 -1.58
N ARG A 30 11.76 -17.23 -1.84
CA ARG A 30 11.31 -18.60 -2.13
C ARG A 30 10.63 -19.25 -0.93
N ALA A 31 11.26 -19.15 0.24
CA ALA A 31 10.68 -19.66 1.49
C ALA A 31 9.36 -18.95 1.83
N LEU A 32 9.24 -17.66 1.49
CA LEU A 32 7.99 -16.92 1.64
C LEU A 32 6.88 -17.48 0.73
N ILE A 33 7.18 -17.75 -0.54
CA ILE A 33 6.23 -18.38 -1.47
C ILE A 33 5.81 -19.76 -0.94
N ASP A 34 6.76 -20.57 -0.49
CA ASP A 34 6.49 -21.90 0.06
C ASP A 34 5.59 -21.81 1.30
N ALA A 35 5.90 -20.90 2.23
CA ALA A 35 5.12 -20.67 3.44
C ALA A 35 3.68 -20.22 3.13
N VAL A 36 3.49 -19.31 2.17
CA VAL A 36 2.15 -18.90 1.74
C VAL A 36 1.43 -20.07 1.05
N SER A 37 2.10 -20.83 0.19
CA SER A 37 1.49 -21.99 -0.48
C SER A 37 1.01 -23.05 0.54
N GLN A 38 1.79 -23.27 1.60
CA GLN A 38 1.41 -24.13 2.72
C GLN A 38 0.21 -23.55 3.47
N ALA A 39 0.21 -22.24 3.73
CA ALA A 39 -0.90 -21.57 4.40
C ALA A 39 -2.22 -21.71 3.61
N ARG A 40 -2.17 -21.57 2.28
CA ARG A 40 -3.32 -21.77 1.40
C ARG A 40 -3.82 -23.22 1.41
N LYS A 41 -2.92 -24.21 1.39
CA LYS A 41 -3.29 -25.64 1.47
C LYS A 41 -4.01 -25.98 2.77
N LEU A 42 -3.65 -25.32 3.86
CA LEU A 42 -4.29 -25.46 5.16
C LEU A 42 -5.55 -24.59 5.30
N SER A 43 -6.00 -23.92 4.24
CA SER A 43 -7.12 -22.97 4.25
C SER A 43 -7.03 -21.92 5.36
N LEU A 44 -5.81 -21.53 5.73
CA LEU A 44 -5.55 -20.62 6.86
C LEU A 44 -6.02 -19.17 6.64
N PRO A 45 -5.96 -18.56 5.45
CA PRO A 45 -6.50 -17.21 5.28
C PRO A 45 -8.03 -17.29 5.17
N HIS A 46 -8.69 -17.18 6.32
CA HIS A 46 -10.14 -17.29 6.47
C HIS A 46 -10.88 -15.99 6.16
N LEU A 47 -10.20 -14.85 6.32
CA LEU A 47 -10.80 -13.52 6.13
C LEU A 47 -10.41 -12.91 4.78
N PRO A 48 -11.33 -12.18 4.10
CA PRO A 48 -11.06 -11.58 2.79
C PRO A 48 -9.86 -10.62 2.81
N HIS A 49 -9.71 -9.81 3.87
CA HIS A 49 -8.55 -8.91 3.97
C HIS A 49 -7.22 -9.65 4.19
N GLU A 50 -7.21 -10.77 4.93
CA GLU A 50 -6.01 -11.60 5.11
C GLU A 50 -5.58 -12.18 3.76
N GLN A 51 -6.53 -12.70 2.99
CA GLN A 51 -6.27 -13.24 1.65
C GLN A 51 -5.55 -12.20 0.77
N LEU A 52 -6.03 -10.96 0.76
CA LEU A 52 -5.41 -9.86 0.00
C LEU A 52 -3.97 -9.57 0.45
N VAL A 53 -3.69 -9.61 1.75
CA VAL A 53 -2.34 -9.42 2.29
C VAL A 53 -1.41 -10.54 1.82
N TYR A 54 -1.87 -11.79 1.89
CA TYR A 54 -1.11 -12.95 1.40
C TYR A 54 -0.84 -12.88 -0.10
N HIS A 55 -1.83 -12.47 -0.91
CA HIS A 55 -1.62 -12.20 -2.33
C HIS A 55 -0.58 -11.10 -2.56
N ALA A 56 -0.59 -10.02 -1.79
CA ALA A 56 0.41 -8.95 -1.91
C ALA A 56 1.83 -9.47 -1.65
N TYR A 57 2.03 -10.30 -0.63
CA TYR A 57 3.32 -10.92 -0.36
C TYR A 57 3.77 -11.88 -1.46
N LEU A 58 2.86 -12.65 -2.05
CA LEU A 58 3.17 -13.55 -3.16
C LEU A 58 3.57 -12.79 -4.41
N VAL A 59 2.75 -11.84 -4.86
CA VAL A 59 3.02 -11.02 -6.04
C VAL A 59 4.35 -10.29 -5.87
N LEU A 60 4.58 -9.70 -4.69
CA LEU A 60 5.86 -9.07 -4.37
C LEU A 60 7.02 -10.06 -4.47
N SER A 61 6.88 -11.27 -3.93
CA SER A 61 7.93 -12.29 -3.97
C SER A 61 8.25 -12.76 -5.39
N HIS A 62 7.22 -12.97 -6.23
CA HIS A 62 7.42 -13.31 -7.64
C HIS A 62 8.09 -12.17 -8.41
N MET A 63 7.72 -10.91 -8.17
CA MET A 63 8.39 -9.75 -8.76
C MET A 63 9.86 -9.66 -8.34
N LYS A 64 10.18 -9.94 -7.06
CA LYS A 64 11.56 -9.97 -6.56
C LYS A 64 12.39 -11.10 -7.17
N LEU A 65 11.78 -12.25 -7.42
CA LEU A 65 12.43 -13.38 -8.09
C LEU A 65 12.48 -13.23 -9.62
N ARG A 66 11.95 -12.12 -10.17
CA ARG A 66 11.82 -11.86 -11.62
C ARG A 66 10.94 -12.89 -12.35
N SER A 67 10.07 -13.57 -11.62
CA SER A 67 9.04 -14.47 -12.15
C SER A 67 7.78 -13.66 -12.48
N PHE A 68 7.87 -12.74 -13.44
CA PHE A 68 6.78 -11.81 -13.75
C PHE A 68 5.52 -12.48 -14.31
N GLY A 69 5.67 -13.62 -15.01
CA GLY A 69 4.53 -14.41 -15.49
C GLY A 69 3.68 -14.95 -14.34
N ASP A 70 4.32 -15.54 -13.33
CA ASP A 70 3.62 -16.03 -12.13
C ASP A 70 2.99 -14.87 -11.33
N ALA A 71 3.67 -13.73 -11.25
CA ALA A 71 3.12 -12.53 -10.64
C ALA A 71 1.86 -12.04 -11.37
N SER A 72 1.84 -12.14 -12.71
CA SER A 72 0.65 -11.82 -13.52
C SER A 72 -0.49 -12.75 -13.21
N LEU A 73 -0.24 -14.06 -13.17
CA LEU A 73 -1.27 -15.05 -12.86
C LEU A 73 -1.88 -14.83 -11.47
N GLU A 74 -1.06 -14.55 -10.46
CA GLU A 74 -1.55 -14.22 -9.11
C GLU A 74 -2.35 -12.91 -9.08
N MET A 75 -2.05 -11.96 -9.96
CA MET A 75 -2.77 -10.70 -10.07
C MET A 75 -4.08 -10.85 -10.86
N ASP A 76 -4.07 -11.59 -11.95
CA ASP A 76 -5.25 -11.90 -12.76
C ASP A 76 -6.29 -12.67 -11.94
N ALA A 77 -5.85 -13.50 -10.99
CA ALA A 77 -6.72 -14.21 -10.04
C ALA A 77 -7.51 -13.27 -9.11
N LEU A 78 -7.00 -12.07 -8.83
CA LEU A 78 -7.70 -11.06 -8.02
C LEU A 78 -8.72 -10.25 -8.82
N ALA A 79 -8.70 -10.36 -10.15
CA ALA A 79 -9.55 -9.60 -11.06
C ALA A 79 -9.48 -8.08 -10.78
N ASP A 80 -10.63 -7.41 -10.66
CA ASP A 80 -10.71 -5.97 -10.42
C ASP A 80 -10.55 -5.62 -8.94
N LEU A 81 -9.47 -4.90 -8.61
CA LEU A 81 -9.15 -4.44 -7.24
C LEU A 81 -10.14 -3.39 -6.72
N ASP A 82 -10.92 -2.73 -7.58
CA ASP A 82 -11.96 -1.78 -7.19
C ASP A 82 -13.36 -2.41 -7.08
N SER A 83 -13.43 -3.74 -7.24
CA SER A 83 -14.66 -4.51 -7.09
C SER A 83 -15.28 -4.33 -5.69
N PRO A 84 -16.63 -4.27 -5.60
CA PRO A 84 -17.35 -4.19 -4.33
C PRO A 84 -17.00 -5.30 -3.35
N GLN A 85 -16.57 -6.48 -3.83
CA GLN A 85 -16.16 -7.62 -3.01
C GLN A 85 -14.96 -7.30 -2.10
N TYR A 86 -14.19 -6.26 -2.41
CA TYR A 86 -13.05 -5.83 -1.58
C TYR A 86 -13.37 -4.62 -0.70
N ARG A 87 -14.66 -4.36 -0.42
CA ARG A 87 -15.09 -3.29 0.49
C ARG A 87 -15.56 -3.87 1.82
N TYR A 88 -15.17 -3.22 2.92
CA TYR A 88 -15.63 -3.58 4.27
C TYR A 88 -17.16 -3.57 4.39
N ASP A 89 -17.82 -2.66 3.66
CA ASP A 89 -19.27 -2.48 3.67
C ASP A 89 -20.06 -3.75 3.26
N HIS A 90 -19.44 -4.66 2.49
CA HIS A 90 -20.09 -5.91 2.04
C HIS A 90 -20.04 -7.04 3.09
N TYR A 91 -19.28 -6.86 4.17
CA TYR A 91 -19.11 -7.86 5.22
C TYR A 91 -19.38 -7.26 6.60
N PRO A 92 -20.60 -6.75 6.87
CA PRO A 92 -20.93 -6.09 8.12
C PRO A 92 -20.81 -7.02 9.34
N GLU A 93 -21.01 -8.32 9.15
CA GLU A 93 -20.87 -9.35 10.19
C GLU A 93 -19.42 -9.55 10.61
N LEU A 94 -18.47 -9.45 9.67
CA LEU A 94 -17.04 -9.68 9.92
C LEU A 94 -16.30 -8.39 10.34
N TYR A 95 -16.75 -7.22 9.88
CA TYR A 95 -16.09 -5.94 10.12
C TYR A 95 -17.08 -4.87 10.59
N PRO A 96 -17.60 -4.96 11.83
CA PRO A 96 -18.47 -3.93 12.36
C PRO A 96 -17.73 -2.59 12.44
N HIS A 97 -18.42 -1.51 12.07
CA HIS A 97 -17.92 -0.13 12.12
C HIS A 97 -16.70 0.18 11.22
N ARG A 98 -16.39 -0.67 10.24
CA ARG A 98 -15.36 -0.38 9.23
C ARG A 98 -15.99 -0.11 7.88
N THR A 99 -15.48 0.89 7.19
CA THR A 99 -15.94 1.29 5.85
C THR A 99 -14.74 1.54 4.94
N GLY A 100 -14.92 1.33 3.64
CA GLY A 100 -13.87 1.56 2.64
C GLY A 100 -13.24 0.28 2.08
N SER A 101 -12.09 0.41 1.41
CA SER A 101 -11.44 -0.71 0.72
C SER A 101 -10.55 -1.54 1.66
N MET A 102 -10.60 -2.86 1.51
CA MET A 102 -9.68 -3.81 2.15
C MET A 102 -8.36 -3.96 1.37
N VAL A 103 -8.32 -3.49 0.11
CA VAL A 103 -7.16 -3.68 -0.77
C VAL A 103 -5.99 -2.82 -0.28
N PRO A 104 -4.84 -3.43 0.10
CA PRO A 104 -3.69 -2.67 0.55
C PRO A 104 -3.08 -1.85 -0.59
N PHE A 105 -2.57 -0.66 -0.27
CA PHE A 105 -1.96 0.24 -1.26
C PHE A 105 -0.81 -0.42 -2.04
N VAL A 106 0.00 -1.22 -1.36
CA VAL A 106 1.11 -1.97 -1.97
C VAL A 106 0.60 -2.86 -3.12
N LEU A 107 -0.55 -3.52 -2.95
CA LEU A 107 -1.12 -4.38 -3.98
C LEU A 107 -1.58 -3.59 -5.21
N ARG A 108 -2.17 -2.40 -5.00
CA ARG A 108 -2.55 -1.47 -6.09
C ARG A 108 -1.33 -0.97 -6.86
N TRP A 109 -0.25 -0.67 -6.14
CA TRP A 109 1.01 -0.26 -6.75
C TRP A 109 1.67 -1.41 -7.52
N LEU A 110 1.71 -2.63 -6.98
CA LEU A 110 2.21 -3.83 -7.68
C LEU A 110 1.43 -4.08 -8.98
N HIS A 111 0.10 -3.95 -8.94
CA HIS A 111 -0.76 -4.08 -10.13
C HIS A 111 -0.44 -3.05 -11.22
N ALA A 112 -0.05 -1.83 -10.83
CA ALA A 112 0.33 -0.78 -11.77
C ALA A 112 1.76 -0.95 -12.31
N GLU A 113 2.69 -1.43 -11.50
CA GLU A 113 4.09 -1.61 -11.88
C GLU A 113 4.32 -2.87 -12.72
N LEU A 114 3.59 -3.96 -12.45
CA LEU A 114 3.82 -5.26 -13.08
C LEU A 114 3.82 -5.26 -14.63
N PRO A 115 2.89 -4.58 -15.33
CA PRO A 115 2.87 -4.58 -16.80
C PRO A 115 4.12 -3.99 -17.44
N TYR A 116 4.83 -3.10 -16.73
CA TYR A 116 6.11 -2.56 -17.19
C TYR A 116 7.14 -3.67 -17.40
N TYR A 117 7.19 -4.64 -16.48
CA TYR A 117 8.09 -5.79 -16.57
C TYR A 117 7.65 -6.84 -17.60
N LEU A 118 6.38 -6.81 -18.03
CA LEU A 118 5.83 -7.68 -19.07
C LEU A 118 5.94 -7.08 -20.49
N ASN A 119 6.64 -5.96 -20.65
CA ASN A 119 6.76 -5.19 -21.90
C ASN A 119 5.45 -4.53 -22.36
N GLU A 120 4.58 -4.17 -21.43
CA GLU A 120 3.34 -3.42 -21.68
C GLU A 120 3.40 -2.02 -21.02
N PRO A 121 4.30 -1.13 -21.45
CA PRO A 121 4.52 0.15 -20.79
C PRO A 121 3.31 1.09 -20.88
N ALA A 122 2.49 0.98 -21.93
CA ALA A 122 1.27 1.77 -22.07
C ALA A 122 0.25 1.42 -20.97
N VAL A 123 0.06 0.13 -20.70
CA VAL A 123 -0.83 -0.37 -19.64
C VAL A 123 -0.30 0.03 -18.27
N ALA A 124 1.01 -0.09 -18.05
CA ALA A 124 1.64 0.36 -16.81
C ALA A 124 1.39 1.85 -16.57
N MET A 125 1.56 2.68 -17.61
CA MET A 125 1.35 4.13 -17.52
C MET A 125 -0.11 4.46 -17.17
N GLU A 126 -1.08 3.84 -17.84
CA GLU A 126 -2.50 4.02 -17.56
C GLU A 126 -2.86 3.66 -16.11
N ARG A 127 -2.37 2.52 -15.62
CA ARG A 127 -2.61 2.08 -14.24
C ARG A 127 -1.94 3.00 -13.22
N LEU A 128 -0.75 3.54 -13.52
CA LEU A 128 -0.07 4.50 -12.65
C LEU A 128 -0.85 5.83 -12.55
N TYR A 129 -1.40 6.34 -13.65
CA TYR A 129 -2.27 7.52 -13.61
C TYR A 129 -3.57 7.24 -12.85
N SER A 130 -4.15 6.06 -13.03
CA SER A 130 -5.33 5.63 -12.26
C SER A 130 -5.05 5.61 -10.75
N LEU A 131 -3.86 5.14 -10.36
CA LEU A 131 -3.41 5.14 -8.96
C LEU A 131 -3.14 6.57 -8.45
N TYR A 132 -2.59 7.45 -9.29
CA TYR A 132 -2.39 8.86 -8.96
C TYR A 132 -3.72 9.57 -8.69
N ASP A 133 -4.70 9.40 -9.56
CA ASP A 133 -6.05 9.96 -9.40
C ASP A 133 -6.71 9.48 -8.12
N LEU A 134 -6.51 8.21 -7.76
CA LEU A 134 -6.98 7.66 -6.49
C LEU A 134 -6.32 8.37 -5.30
N CYS A 135 -5.00 8.58 -5.33
CA CYS A 135 -4.28 9.30 -4.28
C CYS A 135 -4.78 10.74 -4.15
N GLN A 136 -4.97 11.45 -5.26
CA GLN A 136 -5.52 12.81 -5.26
C GLN A 136 -6.92 12.86 -4.63
N LYS A 137 -7.84 12.02 -5.12
CA LYS A 137 -9.20 11.91 -4.55
C LYS A 137 -9.17 11.65 -3.05
N ARG A 138 -8.22 10.82 -2.58
CA ARG A 138 -8.10 10.50 -1.16
C ARG A 138 -7.60 11.69 -0.36
N ILE A 139 -6.64 12.46 -0.88
CA ILE A 139 -6.17 13.71 -0.27
C ILE A 139 -7.32 14.71 -0.18
N ASP A 140 -8.06 14.93 -1.27
CA ASP A 140 -9.19 15.85 -1.30
C ASP A 140 -10.27 15.49 -0.29
N GLN A 141 -10.60 14.20 -0.13
CA GLN A 141 -11.54 13.73 0.89
C GLN A 141 -11.07 14.01 2.32
N LEU A 142 -9.77 13.84 2.58
CA LEU A 142 -9.18 14.11 3.89
C LEU A 142 -9.17 15.61 4.19
N LEU A 143 -8.99 16.46 3.17
CA LEU A 143 -9.06 17.92 3.30
C LEU A 143 -10.51 18.43 3.41
N ALA A 144 -11.47 17.76 2.77
CA ALA A 144 -12.87 18.16 2.73
C ALA A 144 -13.69 17.74 3.96
N SER A 145 -13.23 16.77 4.76
CA SER A 145 -13.93 16.29 5.97
C SER A 145 -13.62 17.21 7.16
N PRO A 146 -14.54 18.08 7.63
CA PRO A 146 -14.29 18.96 8.76
C PRO A 146 -14.83 18.32 10.05
N SER A 147 -13.98 17.67 10.83
CA SER A 147 -14.22 17.46 12.27
C SER A 147 -12.91 17.15 13.05
N ASN A 148 -12.30 18.12 13.76
CA ASN A 148 -12.47 18.56 15.18
C ASN A 148 -11.64 17.71 16.19
N ALA A 149 -10.83 18.23 17.13
CA ALA A 149 -10.93 19.45 17.93
C ALA A 149 -9.57 20.09 18.32
N CYS A 150 -9.66 21.36 18.67
CA CYS A 150 -8.66 22.24 19.29
C CYS A 150 -7.96 21.63 20.53
N THR A 151 -6.69 22.01 20.71
CA THR A 151 -6.25 22.51 22.02
C THR A 151 -5.92 23.97 21.85
N ASP A 152 -6.74 24.83 22.47
CA ASP A 152 -6.43 26.23 22.67
C ASP A 152 -5.12 26.38 23.44
N ASN A 153 -4.23 27.24 22.94
CA ASN A 153 -3.52 28.30 23.66
C ASN A 153 -2.19 28.61 22.96
N ALA A 154 -2.21 29.64 22.11
CA ALA A 154 -1.17 30.65 22.01
C ALA A 154 -1.63 31.76 21.05
N GLU A 155 -2.35 32.75 21.58
CA GLU A 155 -2.09 34.15 21.22
C GLU A 155 -0.57 34.38 21.43
N GLU A 156 0.22 35.03 20.58
CA GLU A 156 0.02 36.27 19.86
C GLU A 156 1.25 36.43 18.93
N HIS A 157 1.04 36.80 17.65
CA HIS A 157 1.79 37.81 16.88
C HIS A 157 1.57 37.56 15.39
N LEU A 158 0.60 38.28 14.82
CA LEU A 158 0.64 38.59 13.40
C LEU A 158 1.75 39.63 13.21
N ASP A 159 2.77 39.29 12.42
CA ASP A 159 3.29 40.27 11.48
C ASP A 159 3.94 39.60 10.26
N ASN A 160 3.39 39.99 9.11
CA ASN A 160 4.08 40.20 7.85
C ASN A 160 4.76 39.01 7.15
N CYS A 161 4.22 38.63 5.98
CA CYS A 161 5.03 38.33 4.80
C CYS A 161 4.15 38.42 3.53
N GLN A 162 4.15 39.60 2.92
CA GLN A 162 3.95 39.72 1.49
C GLN A 162 5.07 38.99 0.74
N SER A 163 4.72 38.52 -0.47
CA SER A 163 5.55 37.90 -1.52
C SER A 163 5.63 36.35 -1.50
N ALA A 164 4.77 35.75 -2.32
CA ALA A 164 4.94 34.40 -2.84
C ALA A 164 6.09 34.38 -3.86
N PRO A 165 7.03 33.43 -3.83
CA PRO A 165 7.93 33.21 -4.96
C PRO A 165 7.27 32.30 -6.00
N SER A 166 7.52 32.62 -7.26
CA SER A 166 7.04 31.87 -8.43
C SER A 166 7.68 30.47 -8.51
N TYR A 167 6.96 29.55 -9.14
CA TYR A 167 7.24 28.11 -9.29
C TYR A 167 8.51 27.73 -10.10
N GLN A 168 9.52 28.60 -10.25
CA GLN A 168 10.68 28.36 -11.12
C GLN A 168 12.00 28.04 -10.39
N ALA A 169 11.97 27.56 -9.14
CA ALA A 169 13.18 27.22 -8.39
C ALA A 169 13.17 25.81 -7.78
N LEU A 170 12.78 24.78 -8.55
CA LEU A 170 12.85 23.38 -8.12
C LEU A 170 13.89 22.52 -8.86
N ASP A 171 14.81 23.12 -9.61
CA ASP A 171 15.95 22.41 -10.19
C ASP A 171 17.26 22.96 -9.65
N SER A 172 17.74 22.41 -8.52
CA SER A 172 19.19 22.25 -8.19
C SER A 172 19.48 21.83 -6.74
N ALA A 173 18.51 21.83 -5.81
CA ALA A 173 18.79 21.57 -4.38
C ALA A 173 18.28 20.22 -3.82
N ALA A 174 17.52 19.43 -4.58
CA ALA A 174 16.92 18.17 -4.10
C ALA A 174 17.84 16.93 -4.20
N LEU A 175 19.16 17.10 -4.33
CA LEU A 175 20.12 15.98 -4.40
C LEU A 175 20.80 15.63 -3.07
N HIS A 176 20.56 16.37 -1.98
CA HIS A 176 21.26 16.11 -0.71
C HIS A 176 20.35 16.26 0.52
N SER A 177 19.34 15.41 0.67
CA SER A 177 18.76 15.15 2.00
C SER A 177 17.99 13.83 2.04
N ASN A 178 18.67 12.82 2.56
CA ASN A 178 18.23 11.62 3.29
C ASN A 178 16.72 11.35 3.45
N GLY A 179 15.98 11.15 2.34
CA GLY A 179 14.59 10.67 2.37
C GLY A 179 14.30 9.48 1.45
N THR A 180 15.17 9.18 0.48
CA THR A 180 14.95 8.14 -0.54
C THR A 180 15.54 6.77 -0.19
N HIS A 181 16.17 6.62 0.98
CA HIS A 181 16.84 5.38 1.37
C HIS A 181 15.91 4.23 1.77
N LEU A 182 14.63 4.52 2.08
CA LEU A 182 13.67 3.48 2.46
C LEU A 182 13.10 2.71 1.26
N VAL A 183 12.94 3.38 0.12
CA VAL A 183 12.48 2.70 -1.12
C VAL A 183 13.64 1.93 -1.76
N LYS A 184 14.87 2.48 -1.73
CA LYS A 184 16.06 1.77 -2.24
C LYS A 184 16.36 0.47 -1.48
N ARG A 185 16.21 0.43 -0.15
CA ARG A 185 16.47 -0.80 0.63
C ARG A 185 15.46 -1.91 0.43
N PHE A 186 14.24 -1.60 0.01
CA PHE A 186 13.27 -2.62 -0.38
C PHE A 186 13.51 -3.13 -1.81
N PHE A 187 14.31 -2.43 -2.63
CA PHE A 187 14.46 -2.69 -4.06
C PHE A 187 15.81 -3.23 -4.52
N GLU A 188 16.86 -3.14 -3.71
CA GLU A 188 18.21 -3.56 -4.11
C GLU A 188 18.71 -4.74 -3.26
N LYS A 189 18.34 -5.96 -3.70
CA LYS A 189 19.10 -7.22 -3.62
C LYS A 189 18.48 -8.24 -4.59
#